data_AF-A0A432K0E3-F1
#
_entry.id   AF-A0A432K0E3-F1
#
_cell.length_a   1.000
_cell.length_b   1.000
_cell.length_c   1.000
_cell.angle_alpha   90.00
_cell.angle_beta   90.00
_cell.angle_gamma   90.00
#
_symmetry.space_group_name_H-M   'P 1'
#
loop_
_entity.id
_entity.type
_entity.pdbx_description
1 polymer ?
#
loop_
_entity_poly.entity_id
_entity_poly.type
_entity_poly.pdbx_seq_one_letter_code
_entity_poly.pdbx_strand_id
1 'polypeptide(L)'
;MMHAINEIEVTYRHEIPATFWKKISTSGDAADVLYSHWNPNTIGLNECFKVLLLNNAHKVKGIYQISQGGITGTLIDIRILFAVILKT
;
A
#
# COMPACT_ATOMS: atom_id res chain seq x y z
N MET A 1 24.96 -14.10 27.70
CA MET A 1 23.58 -13.58 27.83
C MET A 1 23.26 -12.79 26.58
N MET A 2 22.12 -13.04 25.94
CA MET A 2 21.67 -12.31 24.76
C MET A 2 20.83 -11.13 25.24
N HIS A 3 21.35 -9.90 25.10
CA HIS A 3 20.60 -8.70 25.46
C HIS A 3 19.59 -8.40 24.33
N ALA A 4 18.30 -8.65 24.58
CA ALA A 4 17.23 -8.28 23.66
C ALA A 4 16.90 -6.79 23.82
N ILE A 5 16.94 -6.04 22.72
CA ILE A 5 16.56 -4.63 22.68
C ILE A 5 15.11 -4.54 22.20
N ASN A 6 14.29 -3.76 22.89
CA ASN A 6 12.92 -3.49 22.46
C ASN A 6 12.92 -2.39 21.40
N GLU A 7 12.28 -2.64 20.28
CA GLU A 7 11.93 -1.59 19.31
C GLU A 7 10.73 -0.80 19.84
N ILE A 8 10.79 0.53 19.76
CA ILE A 8 9.70 1.42 20.15
C ILE A 8 9.31 2.20 18.89
N GLU A 9 8.11 1.96 18.37
CA GLU A 9 7.52 2.72 17.27
C GLU A 9 6.35 3.58 17.77
N VAL A 10 6.39 4.89 17.52
CA VAL A 10 5.29 5.81 17.81
C VAL A 10 4.67 6.28 16.50
N THR A 11 3.45 5.85 16.21
CA THR A 11 2.72 6.28 15.00
C THR A 11 1.42 6.98 15.38
N TYR A 12 1.21 8.21 14.88
CA TYR A 12 -0.09 8.87 14.90
C TYR A 12 -0.85 8.55 13.61
N ARG A 13 -2.02 7.92 13.73
CA ARG A 13 -2.90 7.63 12.59
C ARG A 13 -4.20 8.39 12.78
N HIS A 14 -4.41 9.45 12.00
CA HIS A 14 -5.73 10.07 11.89
C HIS A 14 -6.53 9.36 10.81
N GLU A 15 -7.67 8.80 11.18
CA GLU A 15 -8.59 8.25 10.20
C GLU A 15 -9.23 9.39 9.40
N ILE A 16 -8.99 9.39 8.09
CA ILE A 16 -9.67 10.30 7.18
C ILE A 16 -11.10 9.76 6.99
N PRO A 17 -12.16 10.54 7.29
CA PRO A 17 -13.52 10.07 7.08
C PRO A 17 -13.79 9.72 5.62
N ALA A 18 -14.57 8.66 5.37
CA ALA A 18 -14.83 8.15 4.02
C ALA A 18 -15.50 9.15 3.07
N THR A 19 -16.12 10.20 3.61
CA THR A 19 -16.63 11.34 2.83
C THR A 19 -15.54 12.05 2.05
N PHE A 20 -14.33 12.15 2.60
CA PHE A 20 -13.18 12.85 2.02
C PHE A 20 -12.28 11.95 1.16
N TRP A 21 -12.55 10.65 1.07
CA TRP A 21 -11.76 9.74 0.23
C TRP A 21 -11.91 10.04 -1.26
N LYS A 22 -10.79 10.02 -1.99
CA LYS A 22 -10.76 10.19 -3.45
C LYS A 22 -11.52 9.06 -4.13
N LYS A 23 -12.50 9.41 -4.95
CA LYS A 23 -13.17 8.48 -5.87
C LYS A 23 -12.35 8.34 -7.14
N ILE A 24 -12.17 7.12 -7.61
CA ILE A 24 -11.54 6.82 -8.89
C ILE A 24 -12.58 6.25 -9.85
N SER A 25 -12.52 6.61 -11.12
CA SER A 25 -13.45 6.14 -12.16
C SER A 25 -12.72 5.56 -13.37
N THR A 26 -11.43 5.87 -13.53
CA THR A 26 -10.61 5.44 -14.66
C THR A 26 -9.30 4.80 -14.19
N SER A 27 -8.65 4.05 -15.08
CA SER A 27 -7.29 3.56 -14.85
C SER A 27 -6.27 4.70 -14.70
N GLY A 28 -6.51 5.85 -15.35
CA GLY A 28 -5.73 7.07 -15.17
C GLY A 28 -5.79 7.59 -13.73
N ASP A 29 -6.99 7.67 -13.15
CA ASP A 29 -7.16 8.09 -11.75
C ASP A 29 -6.40 7.17 -10.79
N ALA A 30 -6.42 5.85 -11.06
CA ALA A 30 -5.70 4.87 -10.26
C ALA A 30 -4.18 5.04 -10.39
N ALA A 31 -3.69 5.28 -11.62
CA ALA A 31 -2.28 5.55 -11.88
C ALA A 31 -1.81 6.81 -11.14
N ASP A 32 -2.57 7.90 -11.19
CA ASP A 32 -2.24 9.14 -10.50
C ASP A 32 -2.14 8.96 -8.98
N VAL A 33 -3.09 8.22 -8.40
CA VAL A 33 -3.09 7.91 -6.97
C VAL A 33 -1.86 7.08 -6.60
N LEU A 34 -1.58 6.01 -7.34
CA LEU A 34 -0.44 5.14 -7.07
C LEU A 34 0.90 5.88 -7.27
N TYR A 35 1.01 6.71 -8.30
CA TYR A 35 2.22 7.47 -8.60
C TYR A 35 2.51 8.52 -7.53
N SER A 36 1.47 9.22 -7.04
CA SER A 36 1.63 10.20 -5.96
C SER A 36 2.11 9.59 -4.63
N HIS A 37 1.81 8.32 -4.40
CA HIS A 37 2.28 7.58 -3.22
C HIS A 37 3.65 6.91 -3.43
N TRP A 38 4.13 6.80 -4.66
CA TRP A 38 5.42 6.18 -4.91
C TRP A 38 6.56 7.13 -4.56
N ASN A 39 7.66 6.58 -4.05
CA ASN A 39 8.90 7.34 -3.93
C ASN A 39 9.54 7.50 -5.33
N PRO A 40 9.58 8.72 -5.90
CA PRO A 40 10.11 8.94 -7.24
C PRO A 40 11.59 8.57 -7.37
N ASN A 41 12.34 8.57 -6.26
CA ASN A 41 13.76 8.21 -6.27
C ASN A 41 14.00 6.70 -6.43
N THR A 42 12.99 5.87 -6.13
CA THR A 42 13.13 4.41 -6.15
C THR A 42 12.21 3.72 -7.16
N ILE A 43 11.32 4.45 -7.83
CA ILE A 43 10.31 3.87 -8.74
C ILE A 43 10.91 3.08 -9.90
N GLY A 44 12.10 3.45 -10.37
CA GLY A 44 12.83 2.72 -11.42
C GLY A 44 13.91 1.77 -10.90
N LEU A 45 14.13 1.71 -9.57
CA LEU A 45 15.24 0.94 -8.98
C LEU A 45 14.86 -0.51 -8.73
N ASN A 46 13.63 -0.75 -8.28
CA ASN A 46 13.12 -2.08 -7.96
C ASN A 46 11.66 -2.22 -8.38
N GLU A 47 11.30 -3.44 -8.73
CA GLU A 47 9.91 -3.80 -8.93
C GLU A 47 9.18 -3.86 -7.60
N CYS A 48 7.92 -3.42 -7.58
CA CYS A 48 7.08 -3.57 -6.39
C CYS A 48 5.63 -3.88 -6.77
N PHE A 49 4.93 -4.53 -5.84
CA PHE A 49 3.52 -4.82 -5.96
C PHE A 49 2.74 -4.06 -4.90
N LYS A 50 1.92 -3.11 -5.34
CA LYS A 50 1.02 -2.33 -4.49
C LYS A 50 -0.43 -2.66 -4.82
N VAL A 51 -1.25 -2.71 -3.78
CA VAL A 51 -2.70 -2.86 -3.90
C VAL A 51 -3.38 -1.56 -3.50
N LEU A 52 -4.37 -1.17 -4.30
CA LEU A 52 -5.26 -0.05 -4.02
C LEU A 52 -6.57 -0.62 -3.49
N LEU A 53 -6.86 -0.35 -2.22
CA LEU A 53 -8.08 -0.81 -1.55
C LEU A 53 -9.22 0.16 -1.82
N LEU A 54 -10.32 -0.34 -2.35
CA LEU A 54 -11.50 0.46 -2.70
C LEU A 54 -12.72 0.00 -1.90
N ASN A 55 -13.66 0.90 -1.70
CA ASN A 55 -15.03 0.52 -1.33
C ASN A 55 -15.92 0.33 -2.57
N ASN A 56 -17.16 -0.11 -2.36
CA ASN A 56 -18.13 -0.33 -3.44
C ASN A 56 -18.54 0.95 -4.21
N ALA A 57 -18.21 2.14 -3.69
CA ALA A 57 -18.40 3.41 -4.37
C ALA A 57 -17.15 3.88 -5.14
N HIS A 58 -16.15 3.00 -5.29
CA HIS A 58 -14.84 3.24 -5.90
C HIS A 58 -14.03 4.35 -5.22
N LYS A 59 -14.24 4.55 -3.92
CA LYS A 59 -13.41 5.45 -3.11
C LYS A 59 -12.21 4.69 -2.54
N VAL A 60 -11.05 5.33 -2.59
CA VAL A 60 -9.79 4.80 -2.10
C VAL A 60 -9.78 4.78 -0.57
N LYS A 61 -9.81 3.57 0.02
CA LYS A 61 -9.64 3.32 1.46
C LYS A 61 -8.17 3.39 1.87
N GLY A 62 -7.27 2.96 0.98
CA GLY A 62 -5.83 2.99 1.25
C GLY A 62 -4.99 2.29 0.17
N ILE A 63 -3.68 2.39 0.33
CA ILE A 63 -2.68 1.71 -0.50
C ILE A 63 -1.84 0.82 0.42
N TYR A 64 -1.53 -0.38 -0.02
CA TYR A 64 -0.62 -1.26 0.69
C TYR A 64 0.40 -1.87 -0.27
N GLN A 65 1.69 -1.82 0.10
CA GLN A 65 2.74 -2.51 -0.65
C GLN A 65 2.88 -3.93 -0.10
N ILE A 66 2.55 -4.92 -0.91
CA ILE A 66 2.65 -6.34 -0.52
C ILE A 66 4.09 -6.80 -0.60
N SER A 67 4.80 -6.37 -1.65
CA SER A 67 6.15 -6.87 -1.91
C SER A 67 6.99 -5.83 -2.65
N GLN A 68 8.29 -5.95 -2.45
CA GLN A 68 9.34 -5.24 -3.16
C GLN A 68 10.37 -6.27 -3.58
N GLY A 69 10.68 -6.30 -4.87
CA GLY A 69 11.59 -7.25 -5.49
C GLY A 69 12.89 -6.61 -5.93
N GLY A 70 13.60 -7.32 -6.79
CA GLY A 70 14.75 -6.79 -7.52
C GLY A 70 14.31 -6.14 -8.84
N ILE A 71 15.10 -6.39 -9.89
CA ILE A 71 14.84 -5.88 -11.25
C ILE A 71 14.17 -6.91 -12.18
N THR A 72 13.88 -8.11 -11.68
CA THR A 72 13.44 -9.27 -12.50
C THR A 72 12.12 -9.87 -12.02
N GLY A 73 11.60 -9.41 -10.88
CA GLY A 73 10.42 -9.99 -10.27
C GLY A 73 10.23 -9.54 -8.83
N THR A 74 8.99 -9.55 -8.39
CA THR A 74 8.62 -9.55 -6.97
C THR A 74 7.67 -10.71 -6.67
N LEU A 75 7.92 -11.43 -5.57
CA LEU A 75 7.10 -12.57 -5.16
C LEU A 75 5.92 -12.12 -4.31
N ILE A 76 4.77 -12.75 -4.51
CA ILE A 76 3.52 -12.42 -3.82
C ILE A 76 2.94 -13.71 -3.23
N ASP A 77 2.68 -13.71 -1.92
CA ASP A 77 1.90 -14.76 -1.27
C ASP A 77 0.42 -14.35 -1.25
N ILE A 78 -0.42 -15.15 -1.91
CA ILE A 78 -1.86 -14.91 -2.02
C ILE A 78 -2.57 -14.91 -0.67
N ARG A 79 -2.07 -15.67 0.32
CA ARG A 79 -2.64 -15.72 1.67
C ARG A 79 -2.39 -14.42 2.42
N ILE A 80 -1.20 -13.82 2.25
CA ILE A 80 -0.88 -12.50 2.81
C ILE A 80 -1.71 -11.42 2.11
N LEU A 81 -1.81 -11.49 0.79
CA LEU A 81 -2.65 -10.57 0.00
C LEU A 81 -4.09 -10.54 0.51
N PHE A 82 -4.72 -11.70 0.66
CA PHE A 82 -6.09 -11.76 1.18
C PHE A 82 -6.18 -11.43 2.67
N ALA A 83 -5.18 -11.79 3.49
CA ALA A 83 -5.17 -11.38 4.89
C ALA A 83 -5.17 -9.85 5.05
N VAL A 84 -4.48 -9.12 4.16
CA VAL A 84 -4.50 -7.65 4.13
C VAL A 84 -5.84 -7.13 3.60
N ILE A 85 -6.33 -7.67 2.47
CA ILE A 85 -7.58 -7.20 1.85
C ILE A 85 -8.79 -7.40 2.78
N LEU A 86 -8.83 -8.52 3.51
CA LEU A 86 -9.92 -8.88 4.43
C LEU A 86 -9.78 -8.25 5.81
N LYS A 87 -8.62 -7.66 6.13
CA LYS A 87 -8.44 -6.87 7.35
C LYS A 87 -9.09 -5.51 7.15
N THR A 88 -10.42 -5.50 7.18
CA THR A 88 -11.25 -4.30 7.04
C THR A 88 -11.68 -3.71 8.35
#